data_AF-A0A1H7UK63-F1
#
_entry.id   AF-A0A1H7UK63-F1
#
_cell.length_a   1.000
_cell.length_b   1.000
_cell.length_c   1.000
_cell.angle_alpha   90.00
_cell.angle_beta   90.00
_cell.angle_gamma   90.00
#
_symmetry.space_group_name_H-M   'P 1'
#
loop_
_entity.id
_entity.type
_entity.pdbx_description
1 polymer ?
#
loop_
_entity_poly.entity_id
_entity_poly.type
_entity_poly.pdbx_seq_one_letter_code
_entity_poly.pdbx_strand_id
1 'polypeptide(L)'
;MNEFIIEKPKLDKPYEAPFSYTKSDMDRMNRKRERAAELGIKLFILDSEDSNDRLRELEEIIIDDYIDMDKDVPEELKKEYLELKKAFEQKNNIH
;
A
#
# COMPACT_ATOMS: atom_id res chain seq x y z
N MET A 1 33.32 27.94 18.84
CA MET A 1 32.46 27.07 18.03
C MET A 1 31.12 27.05 18.71
N ASN A 2 30.12 27.75 18.17
CA ASN A 2 28.79 27.79 18.77
C ASN A 2 27.99 26.59 18.25
N GLU A 3 27.71 25.63 19.13
CA GLU A 3 26.76 24.57 18.86
C GLU A 3 25.35 25.18 18.93
N PHE A 4 24.66 25.21 17.80
CA PHE A 4 23.23 25.53 17.78
C PHE A 4 22.48 24.33 18.36
N ILE A 5 21.98 24.48 19.59
CA ILE A 5 21.03 23.52 20.17
C ILE A 5 19.71 23.70 19.40
N ILE A 6 19.45 22.84 18.44
CA ILE A 6 18.17 22.76 17.75
C ILE A 6 17.20 22.07 18.71
N GLU A 7 16.54 22.85 19.58
CA GLU A 7 15.44 22.33 20.37
C GLU A 7 14.27 22.01 19.42
N LYS A 8 13.92 20.72 19.34
CA LYS A 8 12.69 20.32 18.63
C LYS A 8 11.51 21.01 19.32
N PRO A 9 10.60 21.63 18.57
CA PRO A 9 9.42 22.27 19.15
C PRO A 9 8.67 21.23 19.98
N LYS A 10 8.55 21.50 21.29
CA LYS A 10 7.70 20.70 22.16
C LYS A 10 6.27 21.21 22.00
N LEU A 11 5.35 20.29 21.76
CA LEU A 11 3.94 20.64 21.77
C LEU A 11 3.54 21.02 23.19
N ASP A 12 2.90 22.17 23.36
CA ASP A 12 2.37 22.63 24.66
C ASP A 12 1.26 21.73 25.20
N LYS A 13 0.61 20.98 24.30
CA LYS A 13 -0.46 20.02 24.61
C LYS A 13 -0.29 18.76 23.76
N PRO A 14 -0.67 17.57 24.28
CA PRO A 14 -0.72 16.38 23.45
C PRO A 14 -1.62 16.61 22.23
N TYR A 15 -1.20 16.10 21.07
CA TYR A 15 -2.01 16.11 19.87
C TYR A 15 -3.20 15.17 20.08
N GLU A 16 -4.39 15.74 20.22
CA GLU A 16 -5.65 14.99 20.19
C GLU A 16 -6.09 14.86 18.74
N ALA A 17 -5.94 13.66 18.18
CA ALA A 17 -6.46 13.37 16.86
C ALA A 17 -8.00 13.47 16.88
N PRO A 18 -8.63 14.21 15.95
CA PRO A 18 -10.08 14.37 15.92
C PRO A 18 -10.82 13.08 15.53
N PHE A 19 -10.09 12.03 15.15
CA PHE A 19 -10.61 10.72 14.83
C PHE A 19 -9.83 9.64 15.60
N SER A 20 -10.54 8.61 16.07
CA SER A 20 -9.95 7.41 16.64
C SER A 20 -10.40 6.21 15.83
N TYR A 21 -9.48 5.28 15.57
CA TYR A 21 -9.81 4.02 14.91
C TYR A 21 -10.41 3.06 15.94
N THR A 22 -11.54 2.45 15.62
CA THR A 22 -12.07 1.36 16.43
C THR A 22 -11.23 0.10 16.23
N LYS A 23 -11.34 -0.86 17.14
CA LYS A 23 -10.73 -2.19 16.94
C LYS A 23 -11.18 -2.82 15.61
N SER A 24 -12.45 -2.65 15.24
CA SER A 24 -13.00 -3.15 13.98
C SER A 24 -12.35 -2.50 12.76
N ASP A 25 -12.03 -1.20 12.82
CA ASP A 25 -11.33 -0.51 11.74
C ASP A 25 -9.90 -1.06 11.57
N MET A 26 -9.20 -1.28 12.69
CA MET A 26 -7.86 -1.86 12.68
C MET A 26 -7.88 -3.30 12.15
N ASP A 27 -8.83 -4.12 12.57
CA ASP A 27 -8.99 -5.49 12.09
C ASP A 27 -9.28 -5.52 10.58
N ARG A 28 -10.13 -4.60 10.08
CA ARG A 28 -10.37 -4.44 8.63
C ARG A 28 -9.11 -4.04 7.89
N MET A 29 -8.35 -3.06 8.39
CA MET A 29 -7.09 -2.65 7.76
C MET A 29 -6.06 -3.76 7.72
N ASN A 30 -5.97 -4.58 8.77
CA ASN A 30 -5.05 -5.71 8.83
C ASN A 30 -5.40 -6.77 7.78
N ARG A 31 -6.68 -7.15 7.66
CA ARG A 31 -7.11 -8.09 6.61
C ARG A 31 -6.78 -7.59 5.21
N LYS A 32 -7.03 -6.30 4.93
CA LYS A 32 -6.66 -5.70 3.64
C LYS A 32 -5.17 -5.82 3.35
N ARG A 33 -4.33 -5.51 4.35
CA ARG A 33 -2.86 -5.64 4.23
C ARG A 33 -2.41 -7.07 4.00
N GLU A 34 -2.98 -8.03 4.71
CA GLU A 34 -2.64 -9.46 4.54
C GLU A 34 -2.95 -9.93 3.11
N ARG A 35 -4.15 -9.62 2.62
CA ARG A 35 -4.58 -10.02 1.26
C ARG A 35 -3.76 -9.36 0.16
N ALA A 36 -3.44 -8.07 0.30
CA ALA A 36 -2.57 -7.40 -0.66
C ALA A 36 -1.16 -7.98 -0.63
N ALA A 37 -0.64 -8.31 0.56
CA ALA A 37 0.67 -8.91 0.73
C ALA A 37 0.78 -10.30 0.09
N GLU A 38 -0.30 -11.11 0.07
CA GLU A 38 -0.34 -12.40 -0.64
C GLU A 38 -0.04 -12.25 -2.14
N LEU A 39 -0.46 -11.13 -2.74
CA LEU A 39 -0.18 -10.78 -4.13
C LEU A 39 1.08 -9.91 -4.27
N GLY A 40 1.68 -9.51 -3.15
CA GLY A 40 2.79 -8.56 -3.07
C GLY A 40 2.41 -7.13 -3.48
N ILE A 41 1.12 -6.79 -3.49
CA ILE A 41 0.62 -5.45 -3.80
C ILE A 41 0.95 -4.53 -2.62
N LYS A 42 1.56 -3.38 -2.90
CA LYS A 42 1.94 -2.41 -1.87
C LYS A 42 0.83 -1.38 -1.71
N LEU A 43 -0.14 -1.68 -0.84
CA LEU A 43 -1.13 -0.70 -0.41
C LEU A 43 -0.39 0.52 0.18
N PHE A 44 -0.79 1.73 -0.20
CA PHE A 44 -0.25 3.00 0.33
C PHE A 44 1.07 3.51 -0.26
N ILE A 45 1.56 2.99 -1.38
CA ILE A 45 2.54 3.73 -2.17
C ILE A 45 1.81 4.80 -2.98
N LEU A 46 2.14 6.07 -2.72
CA LEU A 46 1.77 7.18 -3.58
C LEU A 46 2.50 7.02 -4.91
N ASP A 47 1.73 6.87 -6.00
CA ASP A 47 2.11 6.78 -7.41
C ASP A 47 3.62 6.82 -7.68
N SER A 48 4.21 5.67 -7.99
CA SER A 48 5.54 5.65 -8.60
C SER A 48 5.39 5.89 -10.11
N GLU A 49 6.06 6.92 -10.64
CA GLU A 49 6.05 7.29 -12.06
C GLU A 49 6.50 6.16 -13.01
N ASP A 50 7.16 5.11 -12.51
CA ASP A 50 7.76 4.03 -13.31
C ASP A 50 6.89 2.77 -13.47
N SER A 51 5.61 2.78 -13.09
CA SER A 51 4.75 1.59 -13.21
C SER A 51 4.27 1.33 -14.65
N ASN A 52 4.14 0.05 -15.03
CA ASN A 52 3.45 -0.32 -16.28
C ASN A 52 1.96 -0.01 -16.14
N ASP A 53 1.40 0.80 -17.05
CA ASP A 53 -0.02 1.23 -17.04
C ASP A 53 -1.01 0.09 -16.78
N ARG A 54 -0.80 -1.07 -17.40
CA ARG A 54 -1.68 -2.25 -17.22
C ARG A 54 -1.48 -2.93 -15.87
N LEU A 55 -0.25 -2.98 -15.36
CA LEU A 55 0.03 -3.54 -14.05
C LEU A 55 -0.64 -2.70 -12.96
N ARG A 56 -0.55 -1.37 -13.08
CA ARG A 56 -1.21 -0.43 -12.19
C ARG A 56 -2.73 -0.55 -12.25
N GLU A 57 -3.31 -0.62 -13.44
CA GLU A 57 -4.75 -0.82 -13.62
C GLU A 57 -5.24 -2.11 -12.92
N LEU A 58 -4.47 -3.21 -13.01
CA LEU A 58 -4.78 -4.44 -12.32
C LEU A 58 -4.67 -4.32 -10.80
N GLU A 59 -3.69 -3.58 -10.28
CA GLU A 59 -3.59 -3.30 -8.84
C GLU A 59 -4.80 -2.50 -8.36
N GLU A 60 -5.21 -1.46 -9.08
CA GLU A 60 -6.39 -0.66 -8.76
C GLU A 60 -7.66 -1.52 -8.74
N ILE A 61 -7.90 -2.34 -9.78
CA ILE A 61 -9.05 -3.26 -9.83
C ILE A 61 -9.01 -4.26 -8.67
N ILE A 62 -7.86 -4.89 -8.41
CA ILE A 62 -7.72 -5.88 -7.33
C ILE A 62 -7.99 -5.24 -5.96
N ILE A 63 -7.48 -4.03 -5.74
CA ILE A 63 -7.68 -3.29 -4.50
C ILE A 63 -9.16 -2.92 -4.35
N ASP A 64 -9.72 -2.19 -5.31
CA ASP A 64 -11.03 -1.56 -5.18
C ASP A 64 -12.18 -2.57 -5.22
N ASP A 65 -12.15 -3.51 -6.16
CA ASP A 65 -13.29 -4.42 -6.39
C ASP A 65 -13.26 -5.66 -5.48
N TYR A 66 -12.08 -6.02 -4.97
CA TYR A 66 -11.88 -7.27 -4.24
C TYR A 66 -11.37 -7.07 -2.82
N ILE A 67 -10.17 -6.50 -2.63
CA ILE A 67 -9.58 -6.36 -1.29
C ILE A 67 -10.43 -5.43 -0.42
N ASP A 68 -10.85 -4.29 -0.97
CA ASP A 68 -11.63 -3.30 -0.24
C ASP A 68 -13.04 -3.76 0.09
N MET A 69 -13.57 -4.62 -0.76
CA MET A 69 -14.88 -5.27 -0.61
C MET A 69 -14.83 -6.56 0.21
N ASP A 70 -13.67 -6.93 0.76
CA ASP A 70 -13.43 -8.18 1.47
C ASP A 70 -13.78 -9.45 0.62
N LYS A 71 -13.67 -9.39 -0.71
CA LYS A 71 -13.95 -10.49 -1.66
C LYS A 71 -12.69 -11.15 -2.22
N ASP A 72 -12.78 -12.43 -2.55
CA ASP A 72 -11.69 -13.19 -3.15
C ASP A 72 -11.38 -12.73 -4.57
N VAL A 73 -10.09 -12.58 -4.86
CA VAL A 73 -9.62 -12.21 -6.20
C VAL A 73 -9.75 -13.43 -7.12
N PRO A 74 -10.38 -13.32 -8.30
CA PRO A 74 -10.50 -14.41 -9.26
C PRO A 74 -9.12 -14.93 -9.68
N GLU A 75 -9.01 -16.25 -9.82
CA GLU A 75 -7.72 -16.90 -10.16
C GLU A 75 -7.16 -16.45 -11.51
N GLU A 76 -8.02 -16.18 -12.49
CA GLU A 76 -7.60 -15.63 -13.80
C GLU A 76 -6.92 -14.27 -13.64
N LEU A 77 -7.52 -13.39 -12.82
CA LEU A 77 -7.01 -12.04 -12.56
C LEU A 77 -5.71 -12.08 -11.76
N LYS A 78 -5.63 -12.94 -10.73
CA LYS A 78 -4.38 -13.18 -9.98
C LYS A 78 -3.25 -13.62 -10.90
N LYS A 79 -3.54 -14.56 -11.82
CA LYS A 79 -2.54 -15.10 -12.73
C LYS A 79 -2.04 -14.03 -13.69
N GLU A 80 -2.93 -13.27 -14.32
CA GLU A 80 -2.56 -12.14 -15.19
C GLU A 80 -1.67 -11.14 -14.46
N TYR A 81 -2.08 -10.72 -13.25
CA TYR A 81 -1.32 -9.79 -12.43
C TYR A 81 0.08 -10.31 -12.09
N LEU A 82 0.20 -11.55 -11.60
CA LEU A 82 1.48 -12.14 -11.20
C LEU A 82 2.44 -12.33 -12.39
N GLU A 83 1.93 -12.68 -13.57
CA GLU A 83 2.73 -12.79 -14.79
C GLU A 83 3.29 -11.43 -15.22
N LEU A 84 2.44 -10.39 -15.26
CA LEU A 84 2.85 -9.04 -15.60
C LEU A 84 3.84 -8.45 -14.58
N LYS A 85 3.58 -8.66 -13.29
CA LYS A 85 4.45 -8.21 -12.21
C LYS A 85 5.84 -8.82 -12.34
N LYS A 86 5.91 -10.14 -12.55
CA LYS A 86 7.19 -10.84 -12.72
C LYS A 86 7.96 -10.32 -13.94
N ALA A 87 7.26 -10.08 -15.06
CA ALA A 87 7.89 -9.52 -16.25
C ALA A 87 8.43 -8.10 -16.01
N PHE A 88 7.69 -7.27 -15.27
CA PHE A 88 8.11 -5.93 -14.88
C PHE A 88 9.32 -5.95 -13.94
N GLU A 89 9.31 -6.78 -12.89
CA GLU A 89 10.44 -6.95 -11.97
C GLU A 89 11.69 -7.46 -12.69
N GLN A 90 11.55 -8.39 -13.64
CA GLN A 90 12.68 -8.87 -14.45
C GLN A 90 13.26 -7.76 -15.33
N LYS A 91 12.42 -6.92 -15.93
CA LYS A 91 12.86 -5.78 -16.74
C LYS A 91 13.62 -4.74 -15.90
N ASN A 92 13.20 -4.51 -14.66
CA ASN A 92 13.77 -3.50 -13.77
C ASN A 92 14.93 -4.02 -12.89
N ASN A 93 15.08 -5.33 -12.71
CA ASN A 93 16.24 -5.95 -12.01
C ASN A 93 17.45 -6.20 -12.93
N ILE A 94 17.40 -5.82 -14.21
CA ILE A 94 18.57 -5.76 -15.08
C ILE A 94 19.16 -4.34 -14.94
N HIS A 95 19.81 -4.05 -13.81
CA HIS A 95 20.77 -2.95 -13.62
C HIS A 95 21.86 -3.40 -12.66
#